data_AF-A0A927JY52-F1
#
_entry.id   AF-A0A927JY52-F1
#
_cell.length_a   1.000
_cell.length_b   1.000
_cell.length_c   1.000
_cell.angle_alpha   90.00
_cell.angle_beta   90.00
_cell.angle_gamma   90.00
#
_symmetry.space_group_name_H-M   'P 1'
#
loop_
_entity.id
_entity.type
_entity.pdbx_description
1 polymer ?
#
loop_
_entity_poly.entity_id
_entity_poly.type
_entity_poly.pdbx_seq_one_letter_code
_entity_poly.pdbx_strand_id
1 'polypeptide(L)' 'MGEVARELGVPQHRLRYWEGRFPQLRPLTRAGDRRYYRAEDVALLRRIHALLADALDADHRGGGPD' A
#
# COMPACT_ATOMS: atom_id res chain seq x y z
N MET A 1 -6.60 8.72 -4.49
CA MET A 1 -5.25 8.33 -4.01
C MET A 1 -4.90 8.84 -2.63
N GLY A 2 -5.01 10.15 -2.35
CA GLY A 2 -4.53 10.74 -1.09
C GLY A 2 -5.20 10.20 0.19
N GLU A 3 -6.45 9.78 0.13
CA GLU A 3 -7.19 9.20 1.25
C GLU A 3 -6.58 7.87 1.72
N VAL A 4 -6.42 6.92 0.80
CA VAL A 4 -5.82 5.61 1.07
C VAL A 4 -4.36 5.72 1.53
N ALA A 5 -3.61 6.69 1.01
CA ALA A 5 -2.25 6.99 1.47
C ALA A 5 -2.22 7.42 2.94
N ARG A 6 -3.16 8.29 3.35
CA ARG A 6 -3.28 8.74 4.75
C ARG A 6 -3.78 7.62 5.66
N GLU A 7 -4.73 6.83 5.19
CA GLU A 7 -5.30 5.70 5.92
C GLU A 7 -4.27 4.61 6.22
N LEU A 8 -3.42 4.30 5.23
CA LEU A 8 -2.34 3.33 5.36
C LEU A 8 -1.06 3.92 5.99
N GLY A 9 -0.98 5.24 6.16
CA GLY A 9 0.25 5.91 6.59
C GLY A 9 1.42 5.78 5.60
N VAL A 10 1.15 5.47 4.33
CA VAL A 10 2.18 5.27 3.31
C VAL A 10 2.31 6.48 2.37
N PRO A 11 3.52 6.79 1.88
CA PRO A 11 3.70 7.83 0.88
C PRO A 11 2.91 7.56 -0.40
N GLN A 12 2.36 8.60 -1.03
CA GLN A 12 1.59 8.47 -2.28
C GLN A 12 2.40 7.84 -3.42
N HIS A 13 3.71 8.11 -3.49
CA HIS A 13 4.58 7.50 -4.49
C HIS A 13 4.70 5.97 -4.32
N ARG A 14 4.57 5.46 -3.09
CA ARG A 14 4.61 4.02 -2.80
C ARG A 14 3.35 3.33 -3.34
N LEU A 15 2.19 3.98 -3.25
CA LEU A 15 0.97 3.49 -3.91
C LEU A 15 1.14 3.45 -5.43
N ARG A 16 1.70 4.49 -6.06
CA ARG A 16 1.97 4.49 -7.52
C ARG A 16 2.92 3.36 -7.92
N TYR A 17 3.92 3.07 -7.08
CA TYR A 17 4.82 1.95 -7.31
C TYR A 17 4.10 0.60 -7.23
N TRP A 18 3.24 0.40 -6.22
CA TRP A 18 2.43 -0.81 -6.10
C TRP A 18 1.43 -0.97 -7.25
N GLU A 19 0.82 0.11 -7.76
CA GLU A 19 -0.02 0.05 -8.97
C GLU A 19 0.74 -0.50 -10.18
N GLY A 20 2.01 -0.13 -10.36
CA GLY A 20 2.83 -0.66 -11.45
C GLY A 20 3.27 -2.11 -11.25
N ARG A 21 3.29 -2.59 -10.00
CA ARG A 21 3.82 -3.93 -9.64
C ARG A 21 2.72 -4.97 -9.46
N PHE A 22 1.51 -4.55 -9.09
CA PHE A 22 0.37 -5.41 -8.86
C PHE A 22 -0.74 -5.08 -9.88
N PRO A 23 -0.86 -5.83 -10.99
CA PRO A 23 -1.88 -5.58 -12.02
C PRO A 23 -3.33 -5.82 -11.53
N GLN A 24 -3.47 -6.37 -10.32
CA GLN A 24 -4.74 -6.54 -9.60
C GLN A 24 -5.26 -5.22 -9.03
N LEU A 25 -4.37 -4.27 -8.71
CA LEU A 25 -4.74 -2.92 -8.32
C LEU A 25 -5.18 -2.16 -9.57
N ARG A 26 -6.48 -2.17 -9.84
CA ARG A 26 -7.06 -1.48 -11.00
C ARG A 26 -7.86 -0.27 -10.50
N PRO A 27 -7.18 0.85 -10.17
CA PRO A 27 -7.87 2.05 -9.77
C PRO A 27 -8.84 2.48 -10.86
N LEU A 28 -10.08 2.79 -10.47
CA LEU A 28 -11.07 3.33 -11.37
C LEU A 28 -10.68 4.77 -11.73
N THR A 29 -10.33 4.99 -12.98
CA THR A 29 -10.16 6.34 -13.54
C THR A 29 -11.54 6.88 -13.90
N ARG A 30 -12.07 7.78 -13.06
CA ARG A 30 -13.28 8.52 -13.39
C ARG A 30 -12.91 9.81 -14.13
N ALA A 31 -13.83 10.32 -14.95
CA ALA A 31 -13.70 11.62 -15.62
C ALA A 31 -13.19 12.70 -14.63
N GLY A 32 -12.06 13.33 -14.96
CA GLY A 32 -11.39 14.30 -14.09
C GLY A 32 -10.10 13.82 -13.41
N ASP A 33 -9.44 12.78 -13.95
CA ASP A 33 -8.12 12.26 -13.51
C ASP A 33 -8.04 11.77 -12.06
N ARG A 34 -9.19 11.68 -11.38
CA ARG A 34 -9.29 11.16 -10.01
C ARG A 34 -9.33 9.64 -10.04
N ARG A 35 -8.32 9.05 -9.41
CA ARG A 35 -8.20 7.61 -9.18
C ARG A 35 -8.86 7.21 -7.87
N TYR A 36 -9.84 6.33 -7.97
CA TYR A 36 -10.55 5.73 -6.85
C TYR A 36 -10.16 4.25 -6.71
N TYR A 37 -9.82 3.85 -5.49
CA TYR A 37 -9.62 2.44 -5.15
C TYR A 37 -10.95 1.86 -4.72
N ARG A 38 -11.26 0.66 -5.19
CA ARG A 38 -12.41 -0.11 -4.68
C ARG A 38 -12.08 -0.63 -3.28
N ALA A 39 -13.09 -1.06 -2.54
CA ALA A 39 -12.89 -1.71 -1.25
C ALA A 39 -11.93 -2.91 -1.34
N GLU A 40 -12.01 -3.67 -2.44
CA GLU A 40 -11.11 -4.80 -2.73
C GLU A 40 -9.65 -4.35 -2.93
N ASP A 41 -9.42 -3.27 -3.68
CA ASP A 41 -8.08 -2.71 -3.88
C ASP A 41 -7.49 -2.22 -2.55
N VAL A 42 -8.30 -1.54 -1.72
CA VAL A 42 -7.89 -1.07 -0.39
C VAL A 42 -7.56 -2.24 0.54
N ALA A 43 -8.38 -3.30 0.53
CA ALA A 43 -8.11 -4.51 1.31
C ALA A 43 -6.79 -5.18 0.86
N LEU A 44 -6.53 -5.24 -0.45
CA LEU A 44 -5.28 -5.77 -0.99
C LEU A 44 -4.08 -4.90 -0.57
N LEU A 45 -4.19 -3.58 -0.68
CA LEU A 45 -3.17 -2.63 -0.26
C LEU A 45 -2.84 -2.75 1.23
N ARG A 46 -3.85 -2.87 2.09
CA ARG A 46 -3.68 -3.13 3.53
C ARG A 46 -2.90 -4.42 3.78
N ARG A 47 -3.21 -5.48 3.03
CA ARG A 47 -2.55 -6.79 3.18
C ARG A 47 -1.10 -6.76 2.70
N ILE A 48 -0.83 -6.13 1.57
CA ILE A 48 0.54 -5.90 1.06
C ILE A 48 1.33 -5.08 2.08
N HIS A 49 0.75 -4.01 2.63
CA HIS A 49 1.42 -3.19 3.63
C HIS A 49 1.76 -3.98 4.89
N ALA A 50 0.82 -4.76 5.42
CA ALA A 50 1.04 -5.58 6.61
C ALA A 50 2.14 -6.63 6.40
N LEU A 51 2.16 -7.29 5.24
CA LEU A 51 3.21 -8.27 4.91
C LEU A 51 4.60 -7.63 4.77
N LEU A 52 4.67 -6.43 4.20
CA LEU A 52 5.94 -5.71 4.06
C LEU A 52 6.41 -5.11 5.39
N ALA A 53 5.48 -4.63 6.23
CA ALA A 53 5.79 -4.13 7.56
C ALA A 53 6.30 -5.26 8.45
N ASP A 54 5.59 -6.41 8.49
CA ASP A 54 6.04 -7.59 9.22
C ASP A 54 7.40 -8.08 8.75
N ALA A 55 7.68 -8.08 7.44
CA ALA A 55 9.00 -8.43 6.92
C ALA A 55 10.10 -7.44 7.34
N LEU A 56 9.81 -6.14 7.41
CA LEU A 56 10.74 -5.10 7.88
C LEU A 56 10.98 -5.18 9.40
N ASP A 57 9.94 -5.50 10.18
CA ASP A 57 10.00 -5.70 11.63
C ASP A 57 10.66 -7.04 12.00
N ALA A 58 10.47 -8.08 11.19
CA ALA A 58 11.12 -9.37 11.37
C ALA A 58 12.64 -9.28 11.20
N ASP A 59 13.11 -8.43 10.30
CA ASP A 59 14.54 -8.14 10.11
C ASP A 59 15.15 -7.39 11.32
N HIS A 60 14.37 -6.52 11.98
CA HIS A 60 14.80 -5.81 13.19
C HIS A 60 14.83 -6.68 14.45
N ARG A 61 14.26 -7.90 14.43
CA ARG A 61 14.25 -8.81 15.59
C ARG A 61 15.56 -9.62 15.75
N GLY A 62 16.58 -9.35 14.92
CA GLY A 62 17.89 -9.99 14.98
C GLY A 62 18.96 -9.27 15.82
N GLY A 63 18.66 -8.11 16.43
CA GLY A 63 19.65 -7.28 17.13
C GLY A 63 19.35 -7.06 18.61
N GLY A 64 19.96 -7.88 19.48
CA GLY A 64 20.23 -7.59 20.90
C GLY A 64 19.13 -7.99 21.89
N PRO A 65 19.48 -8.83 22.87
CA PRO A 65 19.69 -8.25 24.20
C PRO A 65 21.10 -8.57 24.75
N ASP A 66 21.61 -7.61 25.54
CA ASP A 66 22.78 -7.61 26.45
C ASP A 66 23.65 -8.87 26.54
#